data_AF-A0A4W5LN36-F1
#
_entry.id   AF-A0A4W5LN36-F1
#
_cell.length_a   1.000
_cell.length_b   1.000
_cell.length_c   1.000
_cell.angle_alpha   90.00
_cell.angle_beta   90.00
_cell.angle_gamma   90.00
#
_symmetry.space_group_name_H-M   'P 1'
#
loop_
_entity.id
_entity.type
_entity.pdbx_description
1 polymer ?
#
loop_
_entity_poly.entity_id
_entity_poly.type
_entity_poly.pdbx_seq_one_letter_code
_entity_poly.pdbx_strand_id
1 'polypeptide(L)'
;MLNISIASHECMVLKCCLCQTYQVKQVTKVFKLLLAGKLCGEKQSIIKVSQLFGRSSGVDCRHHVQKLNASELTKAPECRFENAQRLYHLAKNDRNNQG
;
A
#
# COMPACT_ATOMS: atom_id res chain seq x y z
N MET A 1 34.64 13.74 0.05
CA MET A 1 33.63 13.24 1.00
C MET A 1 32.26 13.61 0.46
N LEU A 2 31.47 12.64 -0.01
CA LEU A 2 30.13 12.93 -0.56
C LEU A 2 29.16 13.18 0.59
N ASN A 3 28.86 14.46 0.84
CA ASN A 3 27.72 14.89 1.65
C ASN A 3 26.43 14.57 0.91
N ILE A 4 25.98 13.32 1.00
CA ILE A 4 24.64 12.97 0.57
C ILE A 4 23.71 13.33 1.73
N SER A 5 23.26 14.58 1.76
CA SER A 5 22.07 14.96 2.52
C SER A 5 20.87 14.28 1.85
N ILE A 6 20.68 12.97 2.11
CA ILE A 6 19.40 12.31 1.84
C ILE A 6 18.46 12.91 2.86
N ALA A 7 17.69 13.93 2.45
CA ALA A 7 16.53 14.36 3.21
C ALA A 7 15.73 13.09 3.55
N SER A 8 15.70 12.73 4.83
CA SER A 8 15.07 11.51 5.33
C SER A 8 13.57 11.73 5.33
N HIS A 9 12.98 11.73 4.14
CA HIS A 9 11.54 11.78 3.99
C HIS A 9 10.96 10.46 4.51
N GLU A 10 10.14 10.57 5.55
CA GLU A 10 9.44 9.45 6.14
C GLU A 10 8.65 8.69 5.06
N CYS A 11 8.77 7.38 5.07
CA CYS A 11 8.07 6.48 4.17
C CYS A 11 7.12 5.58 4.96
N MET A 12 6.13 5.03 4.28
CA MET A 12 5.18 4.07 4.81
C MET A 12 5.05 2.85 3.90
N VAL A 13 4.77 1.71 4.51
CA VAL A 13 4.49 0.44 3.86
C VAL A 13 2.99 0.19 3.83
N LEU A 14 2.43 0.03 2.63
CA LEU A 14 1.00 -0.13 2.40
C LEU A 14 0.72 -1.43 1.67
N LYS A 15 -0.39 -2.12 2.01
CA LYS A 15 -0.88 -3.28 1.25
C LYS A 15 -2.03 -2.87 0.34
N CYS A 16 -1.93 -3.24 -0.93
CA CYS A 16 -3.02 -3.08 -1.88
C CYS A 16 -4.14 -4.06 -1.56
N CYS A 17 -5.37 -3.60 -1.36
CA CYS A 17 -6.49 -4.51 -1.09
C CYS A 17 -7.05 -5.21 -2.33
N LEU A 18 -6.51 -4.94 -3.52
CA LEU A 18 -6.93 -5.65 -4.73
C LEU A 18 -5.94 -6.76 -5.09
N CYS A 19 -4.68 -6.40 -5.32
CA CYS A 19 -3.64 -7.37 -5.68
C CYS A 19 -2.80 -7.85 -4.49
N GLN A 20 -3.13 -7.46 -3.25
CA GLN A 20 -2.45 -7.87 -2.01
C GLN A 20 -0.95 -7.56 -1.93
N THR A 21 -0.40 -6.82 -2.89
CA THR A 21 1.02 -6.45 -2.92
C THR A 21 1.33 -5.32 -1.95
N TYR A 22 2.49 -5.42 -1.32
CA TYR A 22 3.06 -4.38 -0.46
C TYR A 22 3.85 -3.36 -1.28
N GLN A 23 3.72 -2.08 -0.90
CA GLN A 23 4.30 -0.96 -1.61
C GLN A 23 4.82 0.11 -0.64
N VAL A 24 5.91 0.77 -1.02
CA VAL A 24 6.44 1.93 -0.30
C VAL A 24 5.79 3.20 -0.83
N LYS A 25 5.35 4.07 0.07
CA LYS A 25 4.89 5.42 -0.26
C LYS A 25 5.57 6.44 0.64
N GLN A 26 6.07 7.51 0.04
CA GLN A 26 6.58 8.66 0.80
C GLN A 26 5.42 9.38 1.48
N VAL A 27 5.58 9.70 2.77
CA VAL A 27 4.63 10.50 3.53
C VAL A 27 4.67 11.94 2.99
N THR A 28 3.52 12.50 2.66
CA THR A 28 3.38 13.90 2.27
C THR A 28 2.42 14.60 3.22
N LYS A 29 2.47 15.94 3.28
CA LYS A 29 1.63 16.75 4.17
C LYS A 29 0.12 16.60 3.90
N VAL A 30 -0.28 16.15 2.71
CA VAL A 30 -1.68 15.94 2.33
C VAL A 30 -1.99 14.45 2.41
N PHE A 31 -2.46 13.96 3.56
CA PHE A 31 -2.73 12.53 3.81
C PHE A 31 -3.83 11.89 2.92
N LYS A 32 -4.53 12.68 2.09
CA LYS A 32 -5.45 12.17 1.05
C LYS A 32 -4.66 11.66 -0.15
N LEU A 33 -3.97 10.52 0.01
CA LEU A 33 -3.34 9.85 -1.13
C LEU A 33 -4.13 8.64 -1.58
N LEU A 34 -4.31 8.60 -2.90
CA LEU A 34 -4.65 7.39 -3.63
C LEU A 34 -3.35 6.61 -3.87
N LEU A 35 -3.31 5.37 -3.41
CA LEU A 35 -2.31 4.38 -3.79
C LEU A 35 -2.74 3.75 -5.11
N ALA A 36 -1.97 3.94 -6.18
CA ALA A 36 -2.13 3.14 -7.39
C ALA A 36 -1.41 1.80 -7.19
N GLY A 37 -2.13 0.69 -7.35
CA GLY A 37 -1.51 -0.64 -7.31
C GLY A 37 -0.51 -0.82 -8.44
N LYS A 38 0.76 -1.14 -8.15
CA LYS A 38 1.76 -1.40 -9.21
C LYS A 38 1.38 -2.54 -10.16
N LEU A 39 0.64 -3.55 -9.67
CA LEU A 39 0.21 -4.68 -10.48
C LEU A 39 -1.20 -4.51 -11.04
N CYS A 40 -2.14 -4.02 -10.22
CA CYS A 40 -3.55 -3.91 -10.65
C CYS A 40 -3.93 -2.55 -11.24
N GLY A 41 -3.07 -1.52 -11.16
CA GLY A 41 -3.33 -0.16 -11.63
C GLY A 41 -4.37 0.63 -10.82
N GLU A 42 -5.11 -0.03 -9.92
CA GLU A 42 -6.26 0.55 -9.25
C GLU A 42 -5.87 1.61 -8.22
N LYS A 43 -6.60 2.73 -8.19
CA LYS A 43 -6.42 3.82 -7.22
C LYS A 43 -7.20 3.52 -5.94
N GLN A 44 -6.52 3.46 -4.81
CA GLN A 44 -7.09 3.07 -3.52
C GLN A 44 -6.83 4.15 -2.47
N SER A 45 -7.84 4.50 -1.67
CA SER A 45 -7.63 5.41 -0.54
C SER A 45 -6.81 4.71 0.54
N ILE A 46 -5.72 5.35 0.98
CA ILE A 46 -4.88 4.82 2.07
C ILE A 46 -5.67 4.68 3.38
N ILE A 47 -6.61 5.56 3.66
CA ILE A 47 -7.32 5.59 4.96
C ILE A 47 -8.40 4.50 5.04
N LYS A 48 -9.14 4.30 3.95
CA LYS A 48 -10.34 3.44 3.95
C LYS A 48 -10.09 2.06 3.36
N VAL A 49 -9.09 1.93 2.49
CA VAL A 49 -9.00 0.79 1.57
C VAL A 49 -7.62 0.17 1.50
N SER A 50 -6.55 0.80 1.98
CA SER A 50 -5.23 0.16 2.08
C SER A 50 -4.81 0.02 3.53
N GLN A 51 -4.23 -1.11 3.88
CA GLN A 51 -3.73 -1.33 5.23
C GLN A 51 -2.31 -0.78 5.37
N LEU A 52 -2.02 -0.13 6.51
CA LEU A 52 -0.70 0.39 6.86
C LEU A 52 0.07 -0.63 7.71
N PHE A 53 1.28 -0.99 7.28
CA PHE A 53 2.12 -2.02 7.93
C PHE A 53 3.36 -1.45 8.63
N GLY A 54 3.68 -0.18 8.40
CA GLY A 54 4.80 0.46 9.07
C GLY A 54 5.15 1.82 8.48
N ARG A 55 5.88 2.60 9.27
CA ARG A 55 6.45 3.90 8.90
C ARG A 55 7.91 3.93 9.32
N SER A 56 8.81 4.26 8.41
CA SER A 56 10.26 4.28 8.66
C SER A 56 11.01 5.03 7.56
N SER A 57 12.34 4.96 7.58
CA SER A 57 13.17 5.47 6.49
C SER A 57 12.86 4.77 5.17
N GLY A 58 13.21 5.42 4.05
CA GLY A 58 13.00 4.83 2.72
C GLY A 58 13.74 3.51 2.51
N VAL A 59 14.93 3.32 3.12
CA VAL A 59 15.71 2.08 3.03
C VAL A 59 14.99 0.96 3.78
N ASP A 60 14.59 1.21 5.02
CA ASP A 60 13.94 0.22 5.87
C ASP A 60 12.57 -0.19 5.31
N CYS A 61 11.80 0.78 4.80
CA CYS A 61 10.53 0.49 4.11
C CYS A 61 10.71 -0.41 2.89
N ARG A 62 11.79 -0.23 2.10
CA ARG A 62 12.07 -1.08 0.93
C ARG A 62 12.40 -2.51 1.33
N HIS A 63 13.25 -2.69 2.34
CA HIS A 63 13.56 -4.04 2.87
C HIS A 63 12.32 -4.72 3.45
N HIS A 64 11.48 -3.97 4.16
CA HIS A 64 10.25 -4.51 4.73
C HIS A 64 9.27 -4.96 3.62
N VAL A 65 9.08 -4.15 2.58
CA VAL A 65 8.25 -4.51 1.42
C VAL A 65 8.76 -5.77 0.70
N GLN A 66 10.08 -5.90 0.53
CA GLN A 66 10.66 -7.10 -0.09
C GLN A 66 10.35 -8.36 0.72
N LYS A 67 10.56 -8.33 2.05
CA LYS A 67 10.23 -9.47 2.92
C LYS A 67 8.74 -9.81 2.90
N LEU A 68 7.88 -8.80 2.99
CA LEU A 68 6.43 -9.00 3.00
C LEU A 68 5.93 -9.60 1.68
N ASN A 69 6.36 -9.05 0.53
CA ASN A 69 5.99 -9.61 -0.77
C ASN A 69 6.52 -11.04 -0.97
N ALA A 70 7.73 -11.36 -0.51
CA ALA A 70 8.27 -12.72 -0.54
C ALA A 70 7.41 -13.70 0.28
N SER A 71 6.93 -13.28 1.46
CA SER A 71 6.05 -14.09 2.30
C SER A 71 4.63 -14.24 1.74
N GLU A 72 4.19 -13.32 0.87
CA GLU A 72 2.91 -13.45 0.19
C GLU A 72 3.02 -14.40 -1.00
N LEU A 73 4.15 -14.48 -1.70
CA LEU A 73 4.32 -15.41 -2.82
C LEU A 73 4.14 -16.89 -2.44
N THR A 74 4.27 -17.24 -1.16
CA THR A 74 4.14 -18.61 -0.66
C THR A 74 2.71 -19.03 -0.31
N LYS A 75 1.73 -18.10 -0.30
CA LYS A 75 0.32 -18.44 -0.01
C LYS A 75 -0.40 -18.84 -1.30
N ALA A 76 -1.42 -19.70 -1.23
CA ALA A 76 -2.19 -20.09 -2.42
C ALA A 76 -2.81 -18.85 -3.13
N PRO A 77 -2.83 -18.81 -4.48
CA PRO A 77 -3.30 -17.65 -5.24
C PRO A 77 -4.83 -17.47 -5.20
N GLU A 78 -5.59 -18.55 -5.01
CA GLU A 78 -7.05 -18.55 -5.28
C GLU A 78 -7.91 -17.91 -4.18
N CYS A 79 -7.49 -17.91 -2.91
CA CYS A 79 -8.28 -17.31 -1.82
C CYS A 79 -8.08 -15.78 -1.67
N ARG A 80 -7.14 -15.17 -2.41
CA ARG A 80 -6.71 -13.79 -2.18
C ARG A 80 -7.41 -12.71 -3.00
N PHE A 81 -7.98 -13.05 -4.15
CA PHE A 81 -8.55 -12.06 -5.07
C PHE A 81 -10.05 -11.83 -4.86
N GLU A 82 -10.87 -12.87 -4.68
CA GLU A 82 -12.34 -12.71 -4.59
C GLU A 82 -12.82 -11.96 -3.34
N ASN A 83 -12.33 -12.36 -2.15
CA ASN A 83 -12.71 -11.70 -0.89
C ASN A 83 -12.19 -10.25 -0.84
N ALA A 84 -11.02 -10.02 -1.40
CA ALA A 84 -10.37 -8.72 -1.41
C ALA A 84 -11.05 -7.76 -2.40
N GLN A 85 -11.45 -8.25 -3.58
CA GLN A 85 -12.30 -7.51 -4.52
C GLN A 85 -13.64 -7.14 -3.90
N ARG A 86 -14.33 -8.08 -3.26
CA ARG A 86 -15.65 -7.82 -2.66
C ARG A 86 -15.59 -6.74 -1.58
N LEU A 87 -14.63 -6.84 -0.64
CA LEU A 87 -14.41 -5.82 0.38
C LEU A 87 -13.97 -4.47 -0.22
N TYR A 88 -13.13 -4.50 -1.25
CA TYR A 88 -12.71 -3.30 -1.97
C TYR A 88 -13.90 -2.56 -2.62
N HIS A 89 -14.80 -3.29 -3.29
CA HIS A 89 -15.98 -2.72 -3.94
C HIS A 89 -16.99 -2.19 -2.91
N LEU A 90 -17.23 -2.90 -1.80
CA LEU A 90 -18.06 -2.42 -0.70
C LEU A 90 -17.53 -1.10 -0.12
N ALA A 91 -16.23 -1.04 0.21
CA ALA A 91 -15.60 0.17 0.72
C ALA A 91 -15.56 1.34 -0.29
N LYS A 92 -15.66 1.05 -1.60
CA LYS A 92 -15.84 2.07 -2.65
C LYS A 92 -17.27 2.59 -2.67
N ASN A 93 -18.26 1.71 -2.58
CA ASN A 93 -19.68 2.07 -2.62
C ASN A 93 -20.08 2.94 -1.42
N ASP A 94 -19.56 2.66 -0.23
CA ASP A 94 -19.77 3.50 0.96
C ASP A 94 -19.26 4.94 0.79
N ARG A 95 -18.28 5.18 -0.10
CA ARG A 95 -17.81 6.54 -0.42
C ARG A 95 -18.75 7.27 -1.36
N ASN A 96 -19.36 6.56 -2.31
CA ASN A 96 -20.26 7.16 -3.30
C ASN A 96 -21.64 7.45 -2.70
N ASN A 97 -22.04 6.73 -1.64
CA ASN A 97 -23.35 6.86 -0.99
C ASN A 97 -23.39 7.88 0.17
N GLN A 98 -22.26 8.53 0.48
CA GLN A 98 -22.17 9.63 1.48
C GLN A 98 -22.11 11.01 0.80
N GLY A 99 -22.45 11.09 -0.50
CA GLY A 99 -22.48 12.31 -1.31
C GLY A 99 -23.90 12.78 -1.55
#